data_AF-A0A2E0S2B8-F1
#
_entry.id   AF-A0A2E0S2B8-F1
#
_cell.length_a   1.000
_cell.length_b   1.000
_cell.length_c   1.000
_cell.angle_alpha   90.00
_cell.angle_beta   90.00
_cell.angle_gamma   90.00
#
_symmetry.space_group_name_H-M   'P 1'
#
loop_
_entity.id
_entity.type
_entity.pdbx_description
1 polymer ?
#
loop_
_entity_poly.entity_id
_entity_poly.type
_entity_poly.pdbx_seq_one_letter_code
_entity_poly.pdbx_strand_id
1 'polypeptide(L)'
;MVIQVTPSRLKTSYAPEAPVVAKPKVIPSPVQVPRPRHGDAGNLECPRCQNRLMQSYNEPQCVKCGYVDYGYVPNKNGTRPTNLITTGTRYVIRYTGEYDNLKETLLYVQVVRLRNRAVYEVTCPFCESIMEQSSLSGKRREIREERYKCVQGHRVSLLPNPKGALGWK
;
A
#
# COMPACT_ATOMS: atom_id res chain seq x y z
N MET A 1 45.16 90.54 19.57
CA MET A 1 43.99 89.87 18.95
C MET A 1 44.15 88.38 19.24
N VAL A 2 43.42 87.86 20.21
CA VAL A 2 43.56 86.48 20.71
C VAL A 2 42.16 85.89 20.72
N ILE A 3 41.90 84.92 19.84
CA ILE A 3 40.60 84.25 19.72
C ILE A 3 40.65 83.04 20.64
N GLN A 4 39.92 83.10 21.75
CA GLN A 4 39.73 81.97 22.66
C GLN A 4 38.70 81.02 22.04
N VAL A 5 39.11 79.75 21.84
CA VAL A 5 38.23 78.68 21.39
C VAL A 5 37.70 77.96 22.64
N THR A 6 36.40 78.07 22.91
CA THR A 6 35.73 77.30 23.96
C THR A 6 35.29 75.93 23.42
N PRO A 7 35.52 74.81 24.13
CA PRO A 7 35.01 73.51 23.72
C PRO A 7 33.55 73.32 24.17
N SER A 8 32.67 73.10 23.21
CA SER A 8 31.25 72.74 23.42
C SER A 8 31.15 71.34 24.02
N ARG A 9 30.79 71.25 25.30
CA ARG A 9 30.57 70.00 26.04
C ARG A 9 29.21 69.41 25.66
N LEU A 10 29.17 68.46 24.72
CA LEU A 10 27.97 67.67 24.43
C LEU A 10 27.65 66.78 25.64
N LYS A 11 26.50 67.02 26.29
CA LYS A 11 25.96 66.15 27.33
C LYS A 11 25.12 65.06 26.67
N THR A 12 25.68 63.87 26.52
CA THR A 12 24.93 62.69 26.10
C THR A 12 24.27 62.07 27.33
N SER A 13 22.98 62.33 27.55
CA SER A 13 22.19 61.64 28.59
C SER A 13 21.68 60.31 28.03
N TYR A 14 22.41 59.23 28.27
CA TYR A 14 21.86 57.89 28.11
C TYR A 14 21.14 57.50 29.41
N ALA A 15 19.81 57.58 29.40
CA ALA A 15 19.00 56.82 30.34
C ALA A 15 18.98 55.35 29.87
N PRO A 16 19.19 54.35 30.73
CA PRO A 16 19.03 52.97 30.34
C PRO A 16 17.53 52.67 30.20
N GLU A 17 17.06 52.49 28.96
CA GLU A 17 15.75 51.89 28.70
C GLU A 17 15.76 50.46 29.26
N ALA A 18 14.88 50.19 30.22
CA ALA A 18 14.70 48.85 30.76
C ALA A 18 14.26 47.89 29.63
N PRO A 19 14.78 46.65 29.58
CA PRO A 19 14.41 45.72 28.53
C PRO A 19 12.91 45.38 28.64
N VAL A 20 12.18 45.63 27.55
CA VAL A 20 10.78 45.24 27.41
C VAL A 20 10.71 43.71 27.46
N VAL A 21 10.29 43.14 28.58
CA VAL A 21 10.02 41.71 28.72
C VAL A 21 8.77 41.40 27.90
N ALA A 22 8.95 40.97 26.65
CA ALA A 22 7.86 40.48 25.83
C ALA A 22 7.27 39.22 26.49
N LYS A 23 5.99 39.28 26.87
CA LYS A 23 5.29 38.10 27.41
C LYS A 23 5.37 36.96 26.39
N PRO A 24 5.74 35.73 26.80
CA PRO A 24 5.85 34.61 25.88
C PRO A 24 4.50 34.39 25.18
N LYS A 25 4.53 34.35 23.85
CA LYS A 25 3.35 34.07 23.03
C LYS A 25 2.92 32.63 23.35
N VAL A 26 1.82 32.48 24.10
CA VAL A 26 1.23 31.18 24.40
C VAL A 26 0.78 30.59 23.07
N ILE A 27 1.50 29.58 22.59
CA ILE A 27 1.09 28.80 21.43
C ILE A 27 -0.15 28.02 21.89
N PRO A 28 -1.31 28.16 21.22
CA PRO A 28 -2.48 27.38 21.59
C PRO A 28 -2.13 25.89 21.49
N SER A 29 -2.54 25.12 22.50
CA SER A 29 -2.36 23.67 22.52
C SER A 29 -2.86 23.06 21.21
N PRO A 30 -2.17 22.04 20.66
CA PRO A 30 -2.59 21.41 19.42
C PRO A 30 -4.03 20.93 19.57
N VAL A 31 -4.91 21.43 18.69
CA VAL A 31 -6.32 21.03 18.65
C VAL A 31 -6.36 19.51 18.47
N GLN A 32 -6.89 18.80 19.46
CA GLN A 32 -7.11 17.37 19.36
C GLN A 32 -8.20 17.13 18.32
N VAL A 33 -7.80 16.74 17.12
CA VAL A 33 -8.74 16.44 16.03
C VAL A 33 -9.28 15.02 16.25
N PRO A 34 -10.60 14.82 16.29
CA PRO A 34 -11.20 13.48 16.38
C PRO A 34 -10.70 12.58 15.23
N ARG A 35 -10.69 11.26 15.45
CA ARG A 35 -10.32 10.32 14.38
C ARG A 35 -11.32 10.40 13.20
N PRO A 36 -10.85 10.11 11.96
CA PRO A 36 -11.72 10.01 10.79
C PRO A 36 -12.88 9.05 11.04
N ARG A 37 -14.09 9.45 10.64
CA ARG A 37 -15.26 8.58 10.67
C ARG A 37 -15.31 7.79 9.36
N HIS A 38 -15.78 6.54 9.43
CA HIS A 38 -16.19 5.81 8.25
C HIS A 38 -17.56 6.32 7.83
N GLY A 39 -17.68 6.86 6.62
CA GLY A 39 -18.98 7.19 6.03
C GLY A 39 -19.75 5.92 5.64
N ASP A 40 -21.04 6.07 5.36
CA ASP A 40 -21.97 4.95 5.06
C ASP A 40 -21.55 4.06 3.89
N ALA A 41 -20.70 4.56 2.99
CA ALA A 41 -20.14 3.84 1.84
C ALA A 41 -18.76 3.21 2.10
N GLY A 42 -18.28 3.17 3.35
CA GLY A 42 -16.94 2.67 3.71
C GLY A 42 -15.78 3.61 3.36
N ASN A 43 -16.08 4.84 2.92
CA ASN A 43 -15.08 5.87 2.63
C ASN A 43 -14.63 6.57 3.92
N LEU A 44 -13.33 6.85 4.03
CA LEU A 44 -12.75 7.63 5.14
C LEU A 44 -12.97 9.12 4.88
N GLU A 45 -13.52 9.84 5.86
CA GLU A 45 -13.78 11.29 5.77
C GLU A 45 -12.85 12.09 6.67
N CYS A 46 -12.36 13.21 6.16
CA CYS A 46 -11.44 14.08 6.89
C CYS A 46 -12.14 14.76 8.07
N PRO A 47 -11.66 14.62 9.31
CA PRO A 47 -12.30 15.24 10.48
C PRO A 47 -12.15 16.78 10.51
N ARG A 48 -11.27 17.37 9.69
CA ARG A 48 -11.08 18.83 9.62
C ARG A 48 -12.01 19.53 8.63
N CYS A 49 -12.31 18.89 7.50
CA CYS A 49 -13.03 19.54 6.39
C CYS A 49 -14.08 18.67 5.72
N GLN A 50 -14.36 17.48 6.29
CA GLN A 50 -15.33 16.49 5.83
C GLN A 50 -15.13 16.00 4.38
N ASN A 51 -14.01 16.37 3.76
CA ASN A 51 -13.68 15.88 2.43
C ASN A 51 -13.17 14.44 2.49
N ARG A 52 -13.32 13.70 1.40
CA ARG A 52 -12.82 12.32 1.30
C ARG A 52 -11.31 12.27 1.50
N LEU A 53 -10.87 11.35 2.35
CA LEU A 53 -9.46 10.98 2.50
C LEU A 53 -9.05 10.07 1.33
N MET A 54 -7.92 10.39 0.70
CA MET A 54 -7.35 9.60 -0.39
C MET A 54 -6.27 8.69 0.18
N GLN A 55 -6.28 7.41 -0.22
CA GLN A 55 -5.24 6.46 0.21
C GLN A 55 -3.91 6.79 -0.48
N SER A 56 -2.87 7.10 0.30
CA SER A 56 -1.49 7.20 -0.20
C SER A 56 -0.74 5.87 -0.02
N TYR A 57 0.58 5.89 -0.24
CA TYR A 57 1.44 4.70 -0.12
C TYR A 57 1.38 4.05 1.28
N ASN A 58 1.35 4.86 2.34
CA ASN A 58 1.33 4.38 3.72
C ASN A 58 0.03 4.79 4.46
N GLU A 59 -0.27 6.09 4.51
CA GLU A 59 -1.41 6.63 5.26
C GLU A 59 -2.42 7.39 4.37
N PRO A 60 -3.71 7.47 4.74
CA PRO A 60 -4.68 8.26 4.01
C PRO A 60 -4.50 9.76 4.31
N GLN A 61 -4.54 10.56 3.24
CA GLN A 61 -4.31 12.01 3.27
C GLN A 61 -5.46 12.78 2.63
N CYS A 62 -5.81 13.91 3.24
CA CYS A 62 -6.80 14.84 2.70
C CYS A 62 -6.12 15.89 1.81
N VAL A 63 -6.44 15.86 0.52
CA VAL A 63 -5.86 16.78 -0.48
C VAL A 63 -6.26 18.24 -0.23
N LYS A 64 -7.43 18.48 0.39
CA LYS A 64 -7.98 19.84 0.58
C LYS A 64 -7.32 20.61 1.74
N CYS A 65 -7.00 19.94 2.84
CA CYS A 65 -6.50 20.60 4.07
C CYS A 65 -5.19 20.02 4.60
N GLY A 66 -4.60 19.05 3.90
CA GLY A 66 -3.33 18.43 4.28
C GLY A 66 -3.41 17.54 5.54
N TYR A 67 -4.60 17.25 6.07
CA TYR A 67 -4.74 16.33 7.20
C TYR A 67 -4.28 14.92 6.80
N VAL A 68 -3.48 14.28 7.65
CA VAL A 68 -2.99 12.91 7.50
C VAL A 68 -3.43 12.12 8.73
N ASP A 69 -3.98 10.92 8.53
CA ASP A 69 -4.31 10.02 9.63
C ASP A 69 -3.14 9.09 9.96
N TYR A 70 -2.24 9.56 10.84
CA TYR A 70 -1.12 8.75 11.34
C TYR A 70 -1.56 7.59 12.24
N GLY A 71 -2.82 7.56 12.69
CA GLY A 71 -3.40 6.46 13.44
C GLY A 71 -4.00 5.37 12.56
N TYR A 72 -3.98 5.56 11.24
CA TYR A 72 -4.53 4.61 10.29
C TYR A 72 -3.75 3.30 10.31
N VAL A 73 -4.43 2.24 10.75
CA VAL A 73 -3.93 0.86 10.59
C VAL A 73 -4.64 0.28 9.37
N PRO A 74 -3.92 0.00 8.26
CA PRO A 74 -4.54 -0.63 7.11
C PRO A 74 -5.18 -1.94 7.55
N ASN A 75 -6.46 -2.12 7.18
CA ASN A 75 -7.16 -3.34 7.48
C ASN A 75 -6.47 -4.50 6.76
N LYS A 76 -5.67 -5.28 7.52
CA LYS A 76 -4.99 -6.48 7.03
C LYS A 76 -5.98 -7.55 6.53
N ASN A 77 -7.28 -7.38 6.83
CA ASN A 77 -8.36 -8.28 6.39
C ASN A 77 -8.90 -7.92 5.00
N GLY A 78 -8.48 -6.80 4.41
CA GLY A 78 -8.53 -6.62 2.96
C GLY A 78 -7.57 -7.63 2.36
N THR A 79 -8.09 -8.82 2.05
CA THR A 79 -7.36 -10.03 1.70
C THR A 79 -6.32 -9.73 0.61
N ARG A 80 -5.11 -9.31 1.01
CA ARG A 80 -3.94 -9.50 0.14
C ARG A 80 -3.91 -11.00 -0.11
N PRO A 81 -3.80 -11.46 -1.36
CA PRO A 81 -3.63 -12.88 -1.61
C PRO A 81 -2.33 -13.30 -0.92
N THR A 82 -2.43 -13.87 0.28
CA THR A 82 -1.32 -14.46 1.04
C THR A 82 -0.63 -15.59 0.28
N ASN A 83 -1.24 -16.01 -0.84
CA ASN A 83 -0.87 -17.16 -1.63
C ASN A 83 -0.06 -16.78 -2.87
N LEU A 84 0.37 -15.52 -3.00
CA LEU A 84 1.12 -15.03 -4.16
C LEU A 84 2.42 -14.35 -3.72
N ILE A 85 3.51 -15.10 -3.73
CA ILE A 85 4.86 -14.50 -3.66
C ILE A 85 5.25 -14.14 -5.09
N THR A 86 5.39 -12.85 -5.37
CA THR A 86 5.65 -12.32 -6.72
C THR A 86 7.08 -11.80 -6.83
N THR A 87 7.80 -12.29 -7.84
CA THR A 87 9.06 -11.67 -8.31
C THR A 87 8.92 -11.41 -9.80
N GLY A 88 8.42 -10.22 -10.15
CA GLY A 88 8.19 -9.81 -11.53
C GLY A 88 7.11 -10.64 -12.23
N THR A 89 7.55 -11.64 -13.02
CA THR A 89 6.68 -12.54 -13.81
C THR A 89 6.57 -13.93 -13.21
N ARG A 90 7.27 -14.22 -12.11
CA ARG A 90 7.24 -15.51 -11.42
C ARG A 90 6.35 -15.45 -10.19
N TYR A 91 5.52 -16.48 -10.06
CA TYR A 91 4.51 -16.64 -9.04
C TYR A 91 4.73 -17.99 -8.35
N VAL A 92 4.75 -17.96 -7.02
CA VAL A 92 4.65 -19.18 -6.20
C VAL A 92 3.23 -19.24 -5.66
N ILE A 93 2.51 -20.29 -6.02
CA ILE A 93 1.08 -20.47 -5.74
C ILE A 93 0.92 -21.64 -4.75
N ARG A 94 0.12 -21.43 -3.71
CA ARG A 94 -0.22 -22.47 -2.73
C ARG A 94 -1.44 -23.27 -3.17
N TYR A 95 -1.49 -24.53 -2.72
CA TYR A 95 -2.61 -25.42 -2.96
C TYR A 95 -3.88 -24.91 -2.26
N THR A 96 -5.00 -24.96 -2.98
CA THR A 96 -6.32 -24.50 -2.52
C THR A 96 -7.42 -25.55 -2.67
N GLY A 97 -7.06 -26.80 -2.99
CA GLY A 97 -8.02 -27.90 -3.10
C GLY A 97 -8.36 -28.56 -1.76
N GLU A 98 -9.04 -29.69 -1.83
CA GLU A 98 -9.63 -30.39 -0.67
C GLU A 98 -8.62 -31.26 0.10
N TYR A 99 -7.57 -31.71 -0.57
CA TYR A 99 -6.56 -32.61 0.00
C TYR A 99 -5.52 -31.92 0.91
N ASP A 100 -5.58 -32.18 2.21
CA ASP A 100 -4.71 -31.55 3.21
C ASP A 100 -3.22 -31.86 3.02
N ASN A 101 -2.88 -33.04 2.53
CA ASN A 101 -1.49 -33.47 2.26
C ASN A 101 -0.79 -32.63 1.18
N LEU A 102 -1.53 -31.86 0.38
CA LEU A 102 -0.98 -31.01 -0.67
C LEU A 102 -0.86 -29.54 -0.25
N LYS A 103 -1.29 -29.17 0.96
CA LYS A 103 -1.28 -27.76 1.43
C LYS A 103 0.11 -27.11 1.43
N GLU A 104 1.14 -27.89 1.72
CA GLU A 104 2.53 -27.45 1.74
C GLU A 104 3.19 -27.51 0.36
N THR A 105 2.55 -28.17 -0.60
CA THR A 105 3.05 -28.28 -1.96
C THR A 105 2.90 -26.95 -2.69
N LEU A 106 4.00 -26.46 -3.26
CA LEU A 106 4.06 -25.17 -3.96
C LEU A 106 4.08 -25.41 -5.47
N LEU A 107 3.31 -24.61 -6.19
CA LEU A 107 3.31 -24.58 -7.64
C LEU A 107 4.05 -23.35 -8.13
N TYR A 108 5.01 -23.56 -9.01
CA TYR A 108 5.74 -22.48 -9.67
C TYR A 108 5.08 -22.17 -11.01
N VAL A 109 4.74 -20.89 -11.18
CA VAL A 109 4.10 -20.38 -12.38
C VAL A 109 4.84 -19.16 -12.89
N GLN A 110 5.10 -19.11 -14.18
CA GLN A 110 5.72 -17.97 -14.84
C GLN A 110 4.78 -17.42 -15.92
N VAL A 111 4.59 -16.10 -15.95
CA VAL A 111 3.85 -15.46 -17.04
C VAL A 111 4.81 -15.27 -18.22
N VAL A 112 4.48 -15.92 -19.34
CA VAL A 112 5.21 -15.85 -20.61
C VAL A 112 4.35 -15.22 -21.70
N ARG A 113 4.99 -14.55 -22.66
CA ARG A 113 4.29 -14.03 -23.85
C ARG A 113 4.34 -15.05 -24.96
N LEU A 114 3.18 -15.49 -25.41
CA LEU A 114 3.02 -16.31 -26.60
C LEU A 114 2.31 -15.49 -27.67
N ARG A 115 3.09 -14.96 -28.64
CA ARG A 115 2.60 -13.98 -29.63
C ARG A 115 2.01 -12.75 -28.93
N ASN A 116 0.72 -12.46 -29.17
CA ASN A 116 0.03 -11.28 -28.63
C ASN A 116 -0.72 -11.55 -27.31
N ARG A 117 -0.56 -12.73 -26.70
CA ARG A 117 -1.21 -13.10 -25.44
C ARG A 117 -0.19 -13.41 -24.34
N ALA A 118 -0.52 -13.04 -23.10
CA ALA A 118 0.15 -13.53 -21.91
C ALA A 118 -0.48 -14.87 -21.51
N VAL A 119 0.37 -15.86 -21.24
CA VAL A 119 -0.02 -17.23 -20.87
C VAL A 119 0.81 -17.65 -19.67
N TYR A 120 0.27 -18.56 -18.85
CA TYR A 120 1.01 -19.15 -17.76
C TYR A 120 1.81 -20.37 -18.25
N GLU A 121 3.10 -20.38 -17.95
CA GLU A 121 3.96 -21.55 -17.98
C GLU A 121 4.00 -22.14 -16.57
N VAL A 122 3.65 -23.43 -16.45
CA VAL A 122 3.46 -24.09 -15.16
C VAL A 122 4.47 -25.22 -15.02
N THR A 123 5.19 -25.24 -13.91
CA THR A 123 6.10 -26.34 -13.55
C THR A 123 5.35 -27.35 -12.67
N CYS A 124 5.43 -28.63 -13.01
CA CYS A 124 4.78 -29.69 -12.25
C CYS A 124 5.35 -29.77 -10.83
N PRO A 125 4.51 -29.76 -9.78
CA PRO A 125 4.99 -29.78 -8.39
C PRO A 125 5.50 -31.16 -7.95
N PHE A 126 5.29 -32.21 -8.75
CA PHE A 126 5.64 -33.59 -8.41
C PHE A 126 6.86 -34.13 -9.17
N CYS A 127 7.06 -33.68 -10.42
CA CYS A 127 8.14 -34.18 -11.27
C CYS A 127 8.94 -33.07 -11.96
N GLU A 128 8.72 -31.81 -11.57
CA GLU A 128 9.48 -30.62 -12.00
C GLU A 128 9.52 -30.37 -13.52
N SER A 129 8.78 -31.15 -14.30
CA SER A 129 8.65 -30.98 -15.75
C SER A 129 7.67 -29.85 -16.10
N ILE A 130 7.89 -29.22 -17.25
CA ILE A 130 6.96 -28.23 -17.80
C ILE A 130 5.64 -28.91 -18.13
N MET A 131 4.53 -28.27 -17.77
CA MET A 131 3.19 -28.77 -18.02
C MET A 131 2.58 -28.11 -19.26
N GLU A 132 1.86 -28.89 -20.06
CA GLU A 132 1.13 -28.40 -21.22
C GLU A 132 -0.32 -28.10 -20.87
N GLN A 133 -0.87 -27.05 -21.47
CA GLN A 133 -2.26 -26.68 -21.28
C GLN A 133 -3.17 -27.72 -21.96
N SER A 134 -3.99 -28.40 -21.16
CA SER A 134 -4.95 -29.39 -21.65
C SER A 134 -6.31 -28.74 -21.92
N SER A 135 -6.90 -29.05 -23.07
CA SER A 135 -8.26 -28.60 -23.39
C SER A 135 -9.29 -29.31 -22.51
N LEU A 136 -10.24 -28.55 -21.99
CA LEU A 136 -11.32 -29.04 -21.13
C LEU A 136 -12.30 -29.93 -21.92
N SER A 137 -12.55 -31.14 -21.42
CA SER A 137 -13.54 -32.07 -21.97
C SER A 137 -14.95 -31.75 -21.44
N GLY A 138 -15.85 -31.36 -22.35
CA GLY A 138 -17.32 -31.58 -22.39
C GLY A 138 -18.26 -31.20 -21.22
N LYS A 139 -17.82 -31.11 -19.96
CA LYS A 139 -18.71 -30.93 -18.79
C LYS A 139 -18.81 -29.46 -18.36
N ARG A 140 -19.99 -29.05 -17.85
CA ARG A 140 -20.32 -27.65 -17.50
C ARG A 140 -19.25 -26.99 -16.61
N ARG A 141 -18.92 -25.75 -16.99
CA ARG A 141 -17.71 -25.00 -16.66
C ARG A 141 -17.68 -24.41 -15.26
N GLU A 142 -16.47 -24.37 -14.71
CA GLU A 142 -15.99 -23.22 -13.96
C GLU A 142 -15.27 -22.30 -14.97
N ILE A 143 -15.88 -21.17 -15.33
CA ILE A 143 -15.58 -20.38 -16.57
C ILE A 143 -14.12 -19.94 -16.71
N ARG A 144 -13.34 -19.95 -15.63
CA ARG A 144 -11.98 -19.42 -15.58
C ARG A 144 -10.91 -20.44 -15.14
N GLU A 145 -11.25 -21.72 -15.06
CA GLU A 145 -10.28 -22.77 -14.73
C GLU A 145 -9.37 -23.09 -15.93
N GLU A 146 -8.06 -23.05 -15.72
CA GLU A 146 -7.07 -23.48 -16.71
C GLU A 146 -6.40 -24.77 -16.25
N ARG A 147 -6.39 -25.82 -17.08
CA ARG A 147 -5.86 -27.13 -16.71
C ARG A 147 -4.56 -27.44 -17.44
N TYR A 148 -3.61 -28.00 -16.69
CA TYR A 148 -2.29 -28.35 -17.14
C TYR A 148 -2.04 -29.84 -16.90
N LYS A 149 -1.32 -30.50 -17.82
CA LYS A 149 -0.92 -31.90 -17.70
C LYS A 149 0.58 -32.02 -18.02
N CYS A 150 1.32 -32.76 -17.20
CA CYS A 150 2.72 -33.08 -17.50
C CYS A 150 2.85 -34.40 -18.28
N VAL A 151 4.05 -34.68 -18.78
CA VAL A 151 4.37 -35.91 -19.52
C VAL A 151 4.15 -37.19 -18.71
N GLN A 152 4.32 -37.13 -17.38
CA GLN A 152 4.08 -38.24 -16.44
C GLN A 152 2.59 -38.45 -16.12
N GLY A 153 1.71 -37.56 -16.56
CA GLY A 153 0.27 -37.67 -16.36
C GLY A 153 -0.30 -36.93 -15.13
N HIS A 154 0.53 -36.24 -14.34
CA HIS A 154 0.04 -35.36 -13.27
C HIS A 154 -0.78 -34.21 -13.86
N ARG A 155 -1.81 -33.79 -13.13
CA ARG A 155 -2.75 -32.73 -13.53
C ARG A 155 -2.78 -31.66 -12.47
N VAL A 156 -2.86 -30.41 -12.92
CA VAL A 156 -2.98 -29.22 -12.06
C VAL A 156 -3.99 -28.28 -12.70
N SER A 157 -4.84 -27.67 -11.89
CA SER A 157 -5.82 -26.69 -12.35
C SER A 157 -5.59 -25.36 -11.67
N LEU A 158 -5.33 -24.32 -12.47
CA LEU A 158 -5.25 -22.93 -12.00
C LEU A 158 -6.65 -22.33 -11.95
N LEU A 159 -6.98 -21.74 -10.80
CA LEU A 159 -8.26 -21.10 -10.54
C LEU A 159 -8.04 -19.64 -10.12
N PRO A 160 -8.61 -18.67 -10.84
CA PRO A 160 -8.70 -17.31 -10.35
C PRO A 160 -9.80 -17.25 -9.29
N ASN A 161 -9.40 -16.94 -8.07
CA ASN A 161 -10.25 -16.73 -6.93
C ASN A 161 -11.08 -15.43 -7.15
N PRO A 162 -12.31 -15.30 -6.60
CA PRO A 162 -13.13 -14.10 -6.77
C PRO A 162 -12.46 -12.81 -6.28
N LYS A 163 -11.47 -12.95 -5.36
CA LYS A 163 -10.66 -11.87 -4.80
C LYS A 163 -9.46 -11.47 -5.67
N GLY A 164 -9.35 -12.00 -6.90
CA GLY A 164 -8.23 -11.75 -7.82
C GLY A 164 -6.94 -12.51 -7.49
N ALA A 165 -6.98 -13.40 -6.50
CA ALA A 165 -5.88 -14.31 -6.18
C ALA A 165 -5.82 -15.48 -7.17
N LEU A 166 -4.64 -16.02 -7.46
CA LEU A 166 -4.50 -17.27 -8.19
C LEU A 166 -4.30 -18.41 -7.17
N GLY A 167 -5.01 -19.53 -7.35
CA GLY A 167 -4.86 -20.76 -6.56
C GLY A 167 -4.68 -21.97 -7.49
N TRP A 168 -4.16 -23.07 -6.95
CA TRP A 168 -4.08 -24.32 -7.70
C TRP A 168 -4.73 -25.49 -6.95
N LYS A 169 -5.34 -26.41 -7.69
CA LYS A 169 -5.89 -27.67 -7.19
C LYS A 169 -5.57 -28.84 -8.11
#